data_AF-A0A7Y2PM02-F1
#
_entry.id   AF-A0A7Y2PM02-F1
#
_cell.length_a   1.000
_cell.length_b   1.000
_cell.length_c   1.000
_cell.angle_alpha   90.00
_cell.angle_beta   90.00
_cell.angle_gamma   90.00
#
_symmetry.space_group_name_H-M   'P 1'
#
loop_
_entity.id
_entity.type
_entity.pdbx_description
1 polymer ?
#
loop_
_entity_poly.entity_id
_entity_poly.type
_entity_poly.pdbx_seq_one_letter_code
_entity_poly.pdbx_strand_id
1 'polypeptide(L)'
;MELKLGKNTYKMGTVKAKMIRKAIQLTEEINFDKLTVNDLDRLVEFIVELFGNKFTIDDVYENLDAQELVPTLNKCINALMGTFADKMEQMPEKK
;
A
#
# COMPACT_ATOMS: atom_id res chain seq x y z
N MET A 1 2.30 10.52 2.84
CA MET A 1 1.03 10.02 2.28
C MET A 1 -0.03 10.04 3.37
N GLU A 2 -1.26 10.41 3.01
CA GLU A 2 -2.41 10.41 3.90
C GLU A 2 -3.52 9.57 3.25
N LEU A 3 -4.20 8.77 4.06
CA LEU A 3 -5.36 7.98 3.69
C LEU A 3 -6.57 8.51 4.45
N LYS A 4 -7.64 8.81 3.73
CA LYS A 4 -8.90 9.24 4.33
C LYS A 4 -9.86 8.05 4.34
N LEU A 5 -10.35 7.70 5.53
CA LEU A 5 -11.37 6.69 5.75
C LEU A 5 -12.55 7.38 6.44
N GLY A 6 -13.63 7.61 5.69
CA GLY A 6 -14.79 8.36 6.15
C GLY A 6 -14.43 9.76 6.66
N LYS A 7 -14.61 9.97 7.97
CA LYS A 7 -14.29 11.25 8.64
C LYS A 7 -12.86 11.31 9.20
N ASN A 8 -12.16 10.18 9.22
CA ASN A 8 -10.83 10.06 9.80
C ASN A 8 -9.75 10.15 8.72
N THR A 9 -8.64 10.82 9.04
CA THR A 9 -7.47 10.89 8.17
C THR A 9 -6.29 10.24 8.88
N TYR A 10 -5.72 9.21 8.26
CA TYR A 10 -4.57 8.47 8.73
C TYR A 10 -3.33 8.91 7.96
N LYS A 11 -2.24 9.19 8.68
CA LYS A 11 -0.95 9.52 8.09
C LYS A 11 -0.07 8.27 8.03
N MET A 12 0.55 8.05 6.88
CA MET A 12 1.54 7.00 6.68
C MET A 12 2.74 7.29 7.58
N GLY A 13 3.10 6.32 8.42
CA GLY A 13 4.22 6.42 9.34
C GLY A 13 5.55 6.05 8.68
N THR A 14 6.55 5.73 9.51
CA THR A 14 7.82 5.19 9.03
C THR A 14 7.60 3.81 8.41
N VAL A 15 7.78 3.73 7.09
CA VAL A 15 7.70 2.48 6.35
C VAL A 15 8.87 1.57 6.74
N LYS A 16 8.54 0.35 7.18
CA LYS A 16 9.53 -0.69 7.46
C LYS A 16 9.95 -1.40 6.17
N ALA A 17 11.19 -1.89 6.11
CA ALA A 17 11.69 -2.66 4.96
C ALA A 17 10.81 -3.88 4.59
N LYS A 18 10.12 -4.49 5.58
CA LYS A 18 9.12 -5.54 5.36
C LYS A 18 8.02 -5.10 4.37
N MET A 19 7.60 -3.84 4.41
CA MET A 19 6.55 -3.31 3.52
C MET A 19 7.01 -3.26 2.08
N ILE A 20 8.29 -2.96 1.82
CA ILE A 20 8.86 -2.96 0.47
C ILE A 20 8.85 -4.38 -0.09
N ARG A 21 9.29 -5.37 0.72
CA ARG A 21 9.22 -6.78 0.34
C ARG A 21 7.78 -7.22 0.02
N LYS A 22 6.82 -6.88 0.90
CA LYS A 22 5.40 -7.18 0.65
C LYS A 22 4.88 -6.49 -0.62
N ALA A 23 5.28 -5.24 -0.88
CA ALA A 23 4.87 -4.51 -2.08
C ALA A 23 5.29 -5.24 -3.36
N ILE A 24 6.57 -5.62 -3.44
CA ILE A 24 7.13 -6.37 -4.58
C ILE A 24 6.38 -7.70 -4.75
N GLN A 25 6.22 -8.44 -3.66
CA GLN A 25 5.50 -9.70 -3.67
C GLN A 25 4.06 -9.55 -4.17
N LEU A 26 3.32 -8.53 -3.70
CA LEU A 26 1.95 -8.27 -4.16
C LEU A 26 1.93 -7.90 -5.65
N THR A 27 2.89 -7.10 -6.13
CA THR A 27 2.95 -6.75 -7.55
C THR A 27 3.31 -7.93 -8.46
N GLU A 28 4.03 -8.93 -7.94
CA GLU A 28 4.35 -10.16 -8.68
C GLU A 28 3.22 -11.20 -8.62
N GLU A 29 2.57 -11.35 -7.46
CA GLU A 29 1.52 -12.36 -7.26
C GLU A 29 0.14 -11.91 -7.75
N ILE A 30 -0.16 -10.61 -7.67
CA ILE A 30 -1.49 -10.09 -7.97
C ILE A 30 -1.58 -9.61 -9.41
N ASN A 31 -2.55 -10.16 -10.13
CA ASN A 31 -2.90 -9.70 -11.46
C ASN A 31 -3.96 -8.59 -11.38
N PHE A 32 -3.53 -7.34 -11.57
CA PHE A 32 -4.42 -6.17 -11.49
C PHE A 32 -5.51 -6.13 -12.58
N ASP A 33 -5.35 -6.85 -13.70
CA ASP A 33 -6.40 -7.02 -14.72
C ASP A 33 -7.49 -8.02 -14.32
N LYS A 34 -7.18 -8.93 -13.39
CA LYS A 34 -8.09 -9.98 -12.91
C LYS A 34 -8.04 -10.10 -11.39
N LEU A 35 -8.45 -9.03 -10.71
CA LEU A 35 -8.53 -9.02 -9.26
C LEU A 35 -9.58 -10.02 -8.75
N THR A 36 -9.15 -10.93 -7.89
CA THR A 36 -10.05 -11.77 -7.10
C THR A 36 -10.34 -11.13 -5.74
N VAL A 37 -11.37 -11.63 -5.03
CA VAL A 37 -11.69 -11.18 -3.67
C VAL A 37 -10.49 -11.34 -2.74
N ASN A 38 -9.79 -12.47 -2.83
CA ASN A 38 -8.61 -12.75 -2.01
C ASN A 38 -7.43 -11.81 -2.35
N ASP A 39 -7.29 -11.39 -3.61
CA ASP A 39 -6.28 -10.40 -4.00
C ASP A 39 -6.61 -9.02 -3.43
N LEU A 40 -7.88 -8.63 -3.48
CA LEU A 40 -8.37 -7.40 -2.85
C LEU A 40 -8.14 -7.41 -1.35
N ASP A 41 -8.43 -8.52 -0.65
CA ASP A 41 -8.22 -8.64 0.79
C ASP A 41 -6.73 -8.46 1.15
N ARG A 42 -5.82 -9.09 0.38
CA ARG A 42 -4.36 -8.94 0.56
C ARG A 42 -3.89 -7.52 0.33
N LEU A 43 -4.44 -6.87 -0.68
CA LEU A 43 -4.17 -5.47 -1.02
C LEU A 43 -4.63 -4.52 0.09
N VAL A 44 -5.81 -4.75 0.66
CA VAL A 44 -6.34 -3.95 1.77
C VAL A 44 -5.57 -4.24 3.07
N GLU A 45 -5.24 -5.50 3.37
CA GLU A 45 -4.38 -5.88 4.49
C GLU A 45 -3.04 -5.13 4.42
N PHE A 46 -2.48 -5.02 3.22
CA PHE A 46 -1.25 -4.30 3.00
C PHE A 46 -1.37 -2.80 3.33
N ILE A 47 -2.49 -2.15 2.97
CA ILE A 47 -2.77 -0.78 3.39
C ILE A 47 -2.80 -0.71 4.92
N VAL A 48 -3.53 -1.60 5.57
CA VAL A 48 -3.65 -1.63 7.04
C VAL A 48 -2.27 -1.73 7.71
N GLU A 49 -1.42 -2.64 7.26
CA GLU A 49 -0.05 -2.78 7.77
C GLU A 49 0.81 -1.53 7.46
N LEU A 50 0.64 -0.92 6.28
CA LEU A 50 1.37 0.27 5.86
C LEU A 50 1.12 1.46 6.78
N PHE A 51 -0.11 1.60 7.26
CA PHE A 51 -0.49 2.64 8.22
C PHE A 51 -0.23 2.24 9.68
N GLY A 52 0.37 1.07 9.91
CA GLY A 52 0.76 0.59 11.23
C GLY A 52 -0.38 0.00 12.04
N ASN A 53 -1.33 -0.67 11.39
CA ASN A 53 -2.50 -1.32 12.01
C ASN A 53 -3.36 -0.34 12.84
N LYS A 54 -3.53 0.90 12.37
CA LYS A 54 -4.37 1.92 13.01
C LYS A 54 -5.87 1.75 12.76
N PHE A 55 -6.22 0.91 11.80
CA PHE A 55 -7.57 0.56 11.36
C PHE A 55 -7.54 -0.89 10.86
N THR A 56 -8.68 -1.49 10.61
CA THR A 56 -8.79 -2.88 10.12
C THR A 56 -9.14 -2.95 8.63
N ILE A 57 -9.11 -4.15 8.06
CA ILE A 57 -9.55 -4.39 6.67
C ILE A 57 -11.02 -4.00 6.52
N ASP A 58 -11.86 -4.35 7.50
CA ASP A 58 -13.28 -4.00 7.56
C ASP A 58 -13.48 -2.48 7.57
N ASP A 59 -12.72 -1.75 8.39
CA ASP A 59 -12.77 -0.28 8.40
C ASP A 59 -12.50 0.32 7.01
N VAL A 60 -11.59 -0.28 6.23
CA VAL A 60 -11.33 0.17 4.87
C VAL A 60 -12.54 -0.10 3.97
N TYR A 61 -13.11 -1.31 3.99
CA TYR A 61 -14.26 -1.63 3.16
C TYR A 61 -15.52 -0.83 3.52
N GLU A 62 -15.74 -0.51 4.80
CA GLU A 62 -16.89 0.26 5.24
C GLU A 62 -16.72 1.79 5.05
N ASN A 63 -15.50 2.31 5.19
CA ASN A 63 -15.25 3.76 5.23
C ASN A 63 -14.52 4.33 4.01
N LEU A 64 -13.95 3.49 3.13
CA LEU A 64 -13.35 3.94 1.87
C LEU A 64 -14.37 3.87 0.75
N ASP A 65 -14.49 4.97 0.00
CA ASP A 65 -15.31 4.98 -1.21
C ASP A 65 -14.82 3.91 -2.19
N ALA A 66 -15.76 3.12 -2.74
CA ALA A 66 -15.42 2.03 -3.66
C ALA A 66 -14.61 2.51 -4.88
N GLN A 67 -14.86 3.73 -5.35
CA GLN A 67 -14.11 4.36 -6.44
C GLN A 67 -12.68 4.74 -6.05
N GLU A 68 -12.43 4.98 -4.76
CA GLU A 68 -11.13 5.36 -4.21
C GLU A 68 -10.25 4.14 -3.86
N LEU A 69 -10.81 2.94 -3.80
CA LEU A 69 -10.09 1.71 -3.42
C LEU A 69 -8.88 1.43 -4.33
N VAL A 70 -9.13 1.26 -5.63
CA VAL A 70 -8.08 1.00 -6.64
C VAL A 70 -7.03 2.12 -6.71
N PRO A 71 -7.40 3.42 -6.82
CA PRO A 71 -6.40 4.48 -6.88
C PRO A 71 -5.62 4.62 -5.56
N THR A 72 -6.22 4.33 -4.40
CA THR A 72 -5.52 4.29 -3.12
C THR A 72 -4.46 3.20 -3.10
N LEU A 73 -4.80 2.00 -3.57
CA LEU A 73 -3.89 0.87 -3.66
C LEU A 73 -2.70 1.17 -4.57
N ASN A 74 -2.96 1.64 -5.78
CA ASN A 74 -1.92 2.06 -6.72
C ASN A 74 -1.05 3.16 -6.14
N LYS A 75 -1.63 4.15 -5.45
CA LYS A 75 -0.84 5.18 -4.76
C LYS A 75 0.06 4.56 -3.70
N CYS A 76 -0.44 3.68 -2.85
CA CYS A 76 0.33 3.06 -1.76
C CYS A 76 1.54 2.29 -2.31
N ILE A 77 1.32 1.44 -3.33
CA ILE A 77 2.39 0.67 -3.98
C ILE A 77 3.42 1.60 -4.63
N ASN A 78 2.96 2.57 -5.43
CA ASN A 78 3.85 3.53 -6.10
C ASN A 78 4.61 4.42 -5.12
N ALA A 79 4.00 4.83 -4.00
CA ALA A 79 4.68 5.62 -2.99
C ALA A 79 5.81 4.82 -2.30
N LEU A 80 5.58 3.54 -2.07
CA LEU A 80 6.57 2.63 -1.50
C LEU A 80 7.72 2.35 -2.46
N MET A 81 7.40 1.97 -3.70
CA MET A 81 8.38 1.72 -4.75
C MET A 81 9.15 2.99 -5.11
N GLY A 82 8.49 4.14 -5.18
CA GLY A 82 9.14 5.43 -5.45
C GLY A 82 10.11 5.82 -4.34
N THR A 83 9.72 5.66 -3.07
CA THR A 83 10.64 5.91 -1.93
C THR A 83 11.82 4.94 -1.92
N PHE A 84 11.60 3.70 -2.36
CA PHE A 84 12.65 2.69 -2.47
C PHE A 84 13.61 2.97 -3.63
N ALA A 85 13.08 3.26 -4.81
CA ALA A 85 13.83 3.60 -6.01
C ALA A 85 14.70 4.85 -5.78
N ASP A 86 14.11 5.91 -5.21
CA ASP A 86 14.84 7.14 -4.84
C ASP A 86 16.01 6.85 -3.88
N LYS A 87 15.83 5.93 -2.93
CA LYS A 87 16.91 5.50 -2.03
C LYS A 87 17.93 4.56 -2.67
N MET A 88 17.51 3.74 -3.64
CA MET A 88 18.39 2.87 -4.44
C MET A 88 19.25 3.67 -5.40
N GLU A 89 18.71 4.69 -6.07
CA GLU A 89 19.47 5.61 -6.94
C GLU A 89 20.50 6.44 -6.16
N GLN A 90 20.23 6.70 -4.88
CA GLN A 90 21.19 7.35 -3.97
C GLN A 90 22.25 6.39 -3.41
N MET A 91 22.20 5.08 -3.72
CA MET A 91 23.32 4.20 -3.46
C MET A 91 24.36 4.44 -4.56
N PRO A 92 25.55 4.99 -4.26
CA PRO A 92 26.60 5.08 -5.26
C PRO A 92 26.87 3.67 -5.77
N GLU A 93 26.80 3.49 -7.09
CA GLU A 93 27.24 2.25 -7.75
C GLU A 93 28.59 1.87 -7.15
N LYS A 94 28.63 0.75 -6.43
CA LYS A 94 29.89 0.19 -5.97
C LYS A 94 30.58 -0.40 -7.19
N LYS A 95 31.46 0.42 -7.77
CA LYS A 95 32.67 0.14 -8.56
C LYS A 95 32.60 -0.89 -9.68
#